data_AF-A0A133SKJ9-F1
#
_entry.id   AF-A0A133SKJ9-F1
#
_cell.length_a   1.000
_cell.length_b   1.000
_cell.length_c   1.000
_cell.angle_alpha   90.00
_cell.angle_beta   90.00
_cell.angle_gamma   90.00
#
_symmetry.space_group_name_H-M   'P 1'
#
loop_
_entity.id
_entity.type
_entity.pdbx_description
1 polymer ?
#
loop_
_entity_poly.entity_id
_entity_poly.type
_entity_poly.pdbx_seq_one_letter_code
_entity_poly.pdbx_strand_id
1 'polypeptide(L)'
;MERGKRPKIELTVTGKLGTMGCHRGHHIGETFDYDSDRGKICPMAMHCAFPYIDILRYGGKLPGQPAGEAEFCCSDADVALVFKAKVIE
;
A
#
# COMPACT_ATOMS: atom_id res chain seq x y z
N MET A 1 2.33 -15.00 -16.17
CA MET A 1 1.40 -15.20 -15.03
C MET A 1 0.35 -16.20 -15.47
N GLU A 2 0.23 -17.34 -14.78
CA GLU A 2 -0.89 -18.26 -15.03
C GLU A 2 -2.21 -17.51 -14.83
N ARG A 3 -3.11 -17.56 -15.81
CA ARG A 3 -4.45 -16.98 -15.72
C ARG A 3 -5.17 -17.59 -14.51
N GLY A 4 -5.26 -16.86 -13.40
CA GLY A 4 -6.07 -17.24 -12.23
C GLY A 4 -5.47 -16.94 -10.87
N LYS A 5 -4.14 -16.87 -10.72
CA LYS A 5 -3.52 -16.50 -9.44
C LYS A 5 -3.34 -14.99 -9.35
N ARG A 6 -4.13 -14.35 -8.48
CA ARG A 6 -3.89 -12.96 -8.05
C ARG A 6 -2.61 -12.94 -7.21
N PRO A 7 -1.58 -12.17 -7.59
CA PRO A 7 -0.40 -12.04 -6.74
C PRO A 7 -0.79 -11.44 -5.40
N LYS A 8 -0.18 -11.96 -4.34
CA LYS A 8 -0.32 -11.39 -3.00
C LYS A 8 0.43 -10.07 -2.94
N ILE A 9 -0.11 -9.11 -2.20
CA ILE A 9 0.53 -7.83 -2.00
C ILE A 9 0.68 -7.57 -0.50
N GLU A 10 1.92 -7.31 -0.09
CA GLU A 10 2.23 -6.77 1.22
C GLU A 10 2.23 -5.24 1.15
N LEU A 11 1.63 -4.59 2.13
CA LEU A 11 1.75 -3.16 2.38
C LEU A 11 2.62 -2.94 3.62
N THR A 12 3.61 -2.07 3.53
CA THR A 12 4.48 -1.70 4.66
C THR A 12 4.49 -0.20 4.83
N VAL A 13 4.27 0.30 6.05
CA VAL A 13 4.42 1.73 6.35
C VAL A 13 5.91 2.05 6.40
N THR A 14 6.42 2.83 5.45
CA THR A 14 7.86 3.13 5.32
C THR A 14 8.23 4.53 5.80
N GLY A 15 7.25 5.42 5.92
CA GLY A 15 7.52 6.81 6.25
C GLY A 15 6.27 7.61 6.55
N LYS A 16 6.48 8.91 6.72
CA LYS A 16 5.44 9.88 7.01
C LYS A 16 5.86 11.24 6.49
N LEU A 17 4.96 11.90 5.75
CA LEU A 17 5.20 13.25 5.23
C LEU A 17 4.54 14.32 6.11
N GLY A 18 3.44 14.00 6.80
CA GLY A 18 2.73 14.92 7.67
C GLY A 18 3.29 15.00 9.09
N THR A 19 2.88 16.02 9.83
CA THR A 19 3.32 16.26 11.22
C THR A 19 2.39 15.61 12.26
N MET A 20 1.12 15.35 11.92
CA MET A 20 0.09 14.85 12.85
C MET A 20 0.04 13.33 12.95
N GLY A 21 -0.35 12.77 14.10
CA GLY A 21 -0.43 11.32 14.31
C GLY A 21 -1.57 10.66 13.53
N CYS A 22 -1.40 9.40 13.12
CA CYS A 22 -2.46 8.64 12.44
C CYS A 22 -3.62 8.35 13.39
N HIS A 23 -4.84 8.75 13.02
CA HIS A 23 -6.06 8.50 13.80
C HIS A 23 -6.35 7.01 14.03
N ARG A 24 -5.92 6.14 13.11
CA ARG A 24 -6.09 4.68 13.22
C ARG A 24 -4.96 4.01 14.02
N GLY A 25 -3.91 4.76 14.37
CA GLY A 25 -2.76 4.24 15.14
C GLY A 25 -1.65 3.59 14.31
N HIS A 26 -1.69 3.71 12.98
CA HIS A 26 -0.65 3.14 12.13
C HIS A 26 0.70 3.83 12.32
N HIS A 27 1.78 3.07 12.21
CA HIS A 27 3.15 3.53 12.46
C HIS A 27 4.17 2.88 11.53
N ILE A 28 5.33 3.52 11.37
CA ILE A 28 6.42 3.05 10.49
C ILE A 28 6.88 1.66 10.93
N GLY A 29 7.05 0.76 9.96
CA GLY A 29 7.42 -0.64 10.17
C GLY A 29 6.23 -1.60 10.25
N GLU A 30 5.00 -1.09 10.39
CA GLU A 30 3.80 -1.91 10.37
C GLU A 30 3.55 -2.50 8.97
N THR A 31 3.20 -3.78 8.91
CA THR A 31 2.95 -4.52 7.66
C THR A 31 1.55 -5.12 7.63
N PHE A 32 1.00 -5.26 6.43
CA PHE A 32 -0.34 -5.81 6.18
C PHE A 32 -0.37 -6.65 4.92
N ASP A 33 -1.14 -7.73 4.93
CA ASP A 33 -1.58 -8.37 3.70
C ASP A 33 -2.83 -7.63 3.16
N TYR A 34 -2.73 -7.11 1.92
CA TYR A 34 -3.78 -6.25 1.37
C TYR A 34 -5.17 -6.90 1.27
N ASP A 35 -5.24 -8.23 1.12
CA ASP A 35 -6.51 -8.94 0.96
C ASP A 35 -7.10 -9.39 2.29
N SER A 36 -6.29 -9.90 3.19
CA SER A 36 -6.73 -10.48 4.46
C SER A 36 -6.78 -9.47 5.61
N ASP A 37 -6.00 -8.39 5.58
CA ASP A 37 -5.95 -7.38 6.64
C ASP A 37 -6.79 -6.13 6.35
N ARG A 38 -7.72 -6.19 5.39
CA ARG A 38 -8.58 -5.03 5.01
C ARG A 38 -9.30 -4.36 6.18
N GLY A 39 -9.67 -5.12 7.20
CA GLY A 39 -10.30 -4.59 8.42
C GLY A 39 -9.34 -3.87 9.36
N LYS A 40 -8.03 -4.13 9.26
CA LYS A 40 -6.99 -3.51 10.07
C LYS A 40 -6.50 -2.21 9.43
N ILE A 41 -6.39 -2.18 8.10
CA ILE A 41 -5.93 -1.01 7.35
C ILE A 41 -6.99 0.10 7.41
N CYS A 42 -6.56 1.34 7.62
CA CYS A 42 -7.43 2.51 7.55
C CYS A 42 -8.14 2.61 6.17
N PRO A 43 -9.45 2.89 6.11
CA PRO A 43 -10.19 3.05 4.86
C PRO A 43 -9.59 4.09 3.89
N MET A 44 -9.01 5.17 4.41
CA MET A 44 -8.33 6.19 3.59
C MET A 44 -7.10 5.61 2.89
N ALA A 45 -6.27 4.85 3.62
CA ALA A 45 -5.10 4.18 3.05
C ALA A 45 -5.53 3.11 2.03
N MET A 46 -6.57 2.33 2.33
CA MET A 46 -7.12 1.33 1.40
C MET A 46 -7.60 1.95 0.08
N HIS A 47 -8.31 3.08 0.16
CA HIS A 47 -8.80 3.77 -1.03
C HIS A 47 -7.64 4.26 -1.91
N CYS A 48 -6.61 4.84 -1.30
CA CYS A 48 -5.40 5.27 -2.01
C CYS A 48 -4.57 4.10 -2.55
N ALA A 49 -4.53 2.96 -1.85
CA ALA A 49 -3.79 1.77 -2.27
C ALA A 49 -4.37 1.13 -3.54
N PHE A 50 -5.70 1.06 -3.64
CA PHE A 50 -6.42 0.35 -4.71
C PHE A 50 -5.85 0.51 -6.12
N PRO A 51 -5.62 1.74 -6.66
CA PRO A 51 -5.09 1.90 -8.02
C PRO A 51 -3.69 1.30 -8.18
N TYR A 52 -2.80 1.45 -7.18
CA TYR A 52 -1.45 0.89 -7.22
C TYR A 52 -1.48 -0.64 -7.19
N ILE A 53 -2.35 -1.20 -6.34
CA ILE A 53 -2.51 -2.64 -6.21
C ILE A 53 -3.00 -3.27 -7.51
N ASP A 54 -3.98 -2.66 -8.17
CA ASP A 54 -4.50 -3.17 -9.43
C ASP A 54 -3.44 -3.10 -10.54
N ILE A 55 -2.68 -2.00 -10.63
CA ILE A 55 -1.53 -1.91 -11.55
C ILE A 55 -0.56 -3.08 -11.33
N LEU A 56 -0.12 -3.31 -10.10
CA LEU A 56 0.81 -4.38 -9.76
C LEU A 56 0.23 -5.77 -10.07
N ARG A 57 -1.05 -5.99 -9.76
CA ARG A 57 -1.74 -7.27 -9.99
C ARG A 57 -1.86 -7.64 -11.45
N TYR A 58 -2.06 -6.66 -12.32
CA TYR A 58 -2.16 -6.88 -13.75
C TYR A 58 -0.81 -6.81 -14.47
N GLY A 59 0.30 -6.85 -13.71
CA GLY A 59 1.67 -6.86 -14.26
C GLY A 59 2.12 -5.51 -14.81
N GLY A 60 1.39 -4.43 -14.49
CA GLY A 60 1.77 -3.08 -14.80
C GLY A 60 2.96 -2.62 -13.97
N LYS A 61 3.58 -1.52 -14.39
CA LYS A 61 4.74 -0.90 -13.72
C LYS A 61 4.47 0.58 -13.54
N LEU A 62 4.91 1.12 -12.40
CA LEU A 62 4.86 2.55 -12.15
C LEU A 62 6.17 3.21 -12.63
N PRO A 63 6.09 4.37 -13.30
CA PRO A 63 7.29 5.14 -13.67
C PRO A 63 8.15 5.46 -12.44
N GLY A 64 9.45 5.21 -12.55
CA GLY A 64 10.42 5.53 -11.50
C GLY A 64 10.43 4.56 -10.31
N GLN A 65 9.64 3.49 -10.33
CA GLN A 65 9.57 2.52 -9.24
C GLN A 65 10.09 1.13 -9.67
N PRO A 66 10.68 0.35 -8.74
CA PRO A 66 11.08 -1.03 -9.03
C PRO A 66 9.90 -1.89 -9.51
N ALA A 67 10.18 -2.88 -10.36
CA ALA A 67 9.14 -3.80 -10.82
C ALA A 67 8.54 -4.57 -9.63
N GLY A 68 7.21 -4.65 -9.57
CA GLY A 68 6.49 -5.31 -8.48
C GLY A 68 6.35 -4.45 -7.21
N GLU A 69 6.78 -3.19 -7.24
CA GLU A 69 6.69 -2.28 -6.10
C GLU A 69 5.95 -0.98 -6.44
N ALA A 70 5.29 -0.40 -5.45
CA ALA A 70 4.62 0.89 -5.54
C ALA A 70 4.65 1.64 -4.21
N GLU A 71 5.04 2.91 -4.19
CA GLU A 71 4.92 3.82 -3.06
C GLU A 71 3.74 4.77 -3.26
N PHE A 72 2.97 4.97 -2.19
CA PHE A 72 1.84 5.88 -2.12
C PHE A 72 1.63 6.39 -0.69
N CYS A 73 0.79 7.39 -0.49
CA CYS A 73 0.38 7.85 0.83
C CYS A 73 -1.14 7.76 1.03
N CYS A 74 -1.59 7.72 2.28
CA CYS A 74 -3.01 7.91 2.60
C CYS A 74 -3.45 9.36 2.33
N SER A 75 -4.73 9.56 2.02
CA SER A 75 -5.33 10.86 1.63
C SER A 75 -5.55 11.85 2.78
N ASP A 76 -4.77 11.78 3.84
CA ASP A 76 -4.78 12.74 4.95
C ASP A 76 -3.53 13.61 4.83
N ALA A 77 -3.68 14.91 4.52
CA ALA A 77 -2.55 15.79 4.25
C ALA A 77 -1.70 16.07 5.50
N ASP A 78 -2.32 16.13 6.67
CA ASP A 78 -1.63 16.45 7.93
C ASP A 78 -0.92 15.22 8.51
N VAL A 79 -1.33 14.02 8.11
CA VAL A 79 -0.74 12.74 8.53
C VAL A 79 0.18 12.16 7.46
N ALA A 80 -0.33 11.96 6.25
CA ALA A 80 0.33 11.42 5.06
C ALA A 80 1.36 10.32 5.36
N LEU A 81 0.90 9.19 5.93
CA LEU A 81 1.72 7.99 6.05
C LEU A 81 2.05 7.44 4.67
N VAL A 82 3.33 7.13 4.46
CA VAL A 82 3.86 6.54 3.22
C VAL A 82 3.84 5.03 3.36
N PHE A 83 3.24 4.37 2.38
CA PHE A 83 3.14 2.93 2.27
C PHE A 83 3.92 2.46 1.04
N LYS A 84 4.66 1.37 1.21
CA LYS A 84 5.21 0.58 0.12
C LYS A 84 4.35 -0.66 -0.09
N ALA A 85 3.75 -0.78 -1.26
CA ALA A 85 3.16 -2.02 -1.75
C ALA A 85 4.22 -2.84 -2.47
N LYS A 86 4.26 -4.15 -2.18
CA LYS A 86 5.19 -5.09 -2.82
C LYS A 86 4.47 -6.38 -3.19
N VAL A 87 4.64 -6.81 -4.43
CA VAL A 87 4.25 -8.15 -4.89
C VAL A 87 5.11 -9.18 -4.16
N ILE A 88 4.45 -10.12 -3.49
CA ILE A 88 5.09 -11.27 -2.83
C ILE A 88 4.64 -12.55 -3.54
N GLU A 89 5.58 -13.49 -3.73
CA GLU A 89 5.36 -14.77 -4.42
C GLU A 89 4.50 -15.77 -3.61
#